data_AF-A0A2G5CKY2-F1
#
_entry.id   AF-A0A2G5CKY2-F1
#
_cell.length_a   1.000
_cell.length_b   1.000
_cell.length_c   1.000
_cell.angle_alpha   90.00
_cell.angle_beta   90.00
_cell.angle_gamma   90.00
#
_symmetry.space_group_name_H-M   'P 1'
#
loop_
_entity.id
_entity.type
_entity.pdbx_description
1 polymer ?
#
loop_
_entity_poly.entity_id
_entity_poly.type
_entity_poly.pdbx_seq_one_letter_code
_entity_poly.pdbx_strand_id
1 'polypeptide(L)'
;MAKYSVRIEADKSLYPVLLSNGNLIEQGELEGGKHYVLWEDPFKKPCYLFALVAGQLESRDDKFVTRSGREVALRIWTPAQDLPKTVHAMYSLKAAMKWDEDVFGLEYDLDLFNIVAVPDFNMGAMENKSLNVCSNMHQSK
;
A
#
# COMPACT_ATOMS: atom_id res chain seq x y z
N MET A 1 -15.96 13.84 7.23
CA MET A 1 -14.58 13.29 7.21
C MET A 1 -14.24 12.77 8.59
N ALA A 2 -13.55 11.63 8.69
CA ALA A 2 -13.22 10.97 9.95
C ALA A 2 -11.78 10.42 9.95
N LYS A 3 -11.19 10.22 11.13
CA LYS A 3 -9.98 9.42 11.30
C LYS A 3 -10.36 7.94 11.34
N TYR A 4 -9.49 7.06 10.87
CA TYR A 4 -9.74 5.63 10.80
C TYR A 4 -8.64 4.87 11.52
N SER A 5 -9.05 4.00 12.45
CA SER A 5 -8.23 2.94 13.02
C SER A 5 -8.86 1.61 12.61
N VAL A 6 -8.09 0.76 11.92
CA VAL A 6 -8.60 -0.42 11.23
C VAL A 6 -7.87 -1.65 11.76
N ARG A 7 -8.60 -2.47 12.51
CA ARG A 7 -8.13 -3.80 12.92
C ARG A 7 -8.62 -4.83 11.91
N ILE A 8 -7.72 -5.67 11.43
CA ILE A 8 -8.02 -6.76 10.51
C ILE A 8 -7.57 -8.06 11.17
N GLU A 9 -8.44 -9.05 11.19
CA GLU A 9 -8.13 -10.40 11.68
C GLU A 9 -8.48 -11.41 10.61
N ALA A 10 -7.58 -12.35 10.34
CA ALA A 10 -7.77 -13.34 9.29
C ALA A 10 -7.05 -14.65 9.59
N ASP A 11 -7.43 -15.72 8.88
CA ASP A 11 -6.65 -16.95 8.85
C ASP A 11 -5.29 -16.66 8.19
N LYS A 12 -4.21 -16.93 8.92
CA LYS A 12 -2.85 -16.59 8.47
C LYS A 12 -2.38 -17.45 7.30
N SER A 13 -2.92 -18.66 7.15
CA SER A 13 -2.59 -19.56 6.04
C SER A 13 -3.25 -19.12 4.73
N LEU A 14 -4.39 -18.42 4.80
CA LEU A 14 -5.10 -17.92 3.63
C LEU A 14 -4.74 -16.46 3.30
N TYR A 15 -4.50 -15.63 4.34
CA TYR A 15 -4.31 -14.19 4.20
C TYR A 15 -3.10 -13.69 5.00
N PRO A 16 -1.88 -14.14 4.69
CA PRO A 16 -0.68 -13.78 5.47
C PRO A 16 -0.32 -12.29 5.40
N VAL A 17 -0.84 -11.55 4.41
CA VAL A 17 -0.66 -10.10 4.28
C VAL A 17 -1.99 -9.40 4.51
N LEU A 18 -2.03 -8.48 5.48
CA LEU A 18 -3.20 -7.65 5.83
C LEU A 18 -2.80 -6.17 5.83
N LEU A 19 -3.44 -5.36 4.98
CA LEU A 19 -3.09 -3.95 4.75
C LEU A 19 -4.32 -3.06 4.88
N SER A 20 -4.13 -1.86 5.42
CA SER A 20 -5.07 -0.75 5.35
C SER A 20 -4.32 0.60 5.24
N ASN A 21 -5.06 1.70 5.26
CA ASN A 21 -4.50 3.05 5.18
C ASN A 21 -3.68 3.40 6.43
N GLY A 22 -2.76 4.35 6.27
CA GLY A 22 -1.94 4.88 7.35
C GLY A 22 -0.72 4.00 7.66
N ASN A 23 -0.40 3.90 8.95
CA ASN A 23 0.77 3.19 9.48
C ASN A 23 0.34 1.96 10.27
N LEU A 24 1.18 0.92 10.25
CA LEU A 24 1.01 -0.27 11.07
C LEU A 24 1.38 0.07 12.53
N ILE A 25 0.43 -0.10 13.43
CA ILE A 25 0.57 0.21 14.86
C ILE A 25 0.83 -1.04 15.68
N GLU A 26 0.12 -2.13 15.36
CA GLU A 26 0.19 -3.38 16.11
C GLU A 26 0.00 -4.56 15.16
N GLN A 27 0.62 -5.69 15.47
CA GLN A 27 0.37 -6.97 14.81
C GLN A 27 0.60 -8.11 15.79
N GLY A 28 -0.09 -9.23 15.60
CA GLY A 28 0.12 -10.39 16.45
C GLY A 28 -0.62 -11.64 15.97
N GLU A 29 -0.28 -12.76 16.59
CA GLU A 29 -0.96 -14.04 16.37
C GLU A 29 -2.20 -14.15 17.26
N LEU A 30 -3.18 -14.92 16.80
CA LEU A 30 -4.40 -15.25 17.52
C LEU A 30 -4.55 -16.77 17.60
N GLU A 31 -5.43 -17.23 18.49
CA GLU A 31 -5.78 -18.64 18.56
C GLU A 31 -6.41 -19.16 17.26
N GLY A 32 -6.27 -20.46 17.01
CA GLY A 32 -6.88 -21.11 15.84
C GLY A 32 -6.22 -20.74 14.51
N GLY A 33 -4.93 -20.43 14.49
CA GLY A 33 -4.16 -20.17 13.25
C GLY A 33 -4.45 -18.81 12.60
N LYS A 34 -5.11 -17.91 13.32
CA LYS A 34 -5.38 -16.55 12.87
C LYS A 34 -4.27 -15.59 13.30
N HIS A 35 -4.27 -14.42 12.69
CA HIS A 35 -3.44 -13.29 13.11
C HIS A 35 -4.21 -11.98 12.94
N TYR A 36 -3.65 -10.89 13.44
CA TYR A 36 -4.21 -9.57 13.26
C TYR A 36 -3.16 -8.51 12.98
N VAL A 37 -3.64 -7.41 12.41
CA VAL A 37 -2.93 -6.13 12.28
C VAL A 37 -3.85 -4.99 12.71
N LEU A 38 -3.28 -3.92 13.25
CA LEU A 38 -3.94 -2.66 13.54
C LEU A 38 -3.25 -1.55 12.77
N TRP A 39 -4.02 -0.87 11.92
CA TRP A 39 -3.58 0.28 11.13
C TRP A 39 -4.22 1.57 11.63
N GLU A 40 -3.47 2.66 11.65
CA GLU A 40 -4.00 3.99 11.98
C GLU A 40 -3.59 5.02 10.92
N ASP A 41 -4.60 5.70 10.37
CA ASP A 41 -4.41 6.86 9.52
C ASP A 41 -4.66 8.14 10.34
N PRO A 42 -3.61 8.97 10.57
CA PRO A 42 -3.74 10.16 11.39
C PRO A 42 -4.57 11.27 10.73
N PHE A 43 -4.79 11.20 9.41
CA PHE A 43 -5.50 12.21 8.64
C PHE A 43 -6.99 11.92 8.56
N LYS A 44 -7.80 12.99 8.68
CA LYS A 44 -9.24 12.90 8.44
C LYS A 44 -9.47 12.69 6.94
N LYS A 45 -10.14 11.61 6.56
CA LYS A 45 -10.49 11.31 5.17
C LYS A 45 -12.00 11.05 4.99
N PRO A 46 -12.54 11.28 3.79
CA PRO A 46 -13.83 10.72 3.38
C PRO A 46 -13.72 9.19 3.21
N CYS A 47 -14.85 8.49 3.32
CA CYS A 47 -14.87 7.03 3.29
C CYS A 47 -14.45 6.42 1.94
N TYR A 48 -14.55 7.15 0.82
CA TYR A 48 -14.14 6.62 -0.48
C TYR A 48 -12.62 6.39 -0.58
N LEU A 49 -11.81 7.03 0.27
CA LEU A 49 -10.37 6.81 0.37
C LEU A 49 -9.99 5.65 1.31
N PHE A 50 -10.96 4.99 1.93
CA PHE A 50 -10.71 3.79 2.70
C PHE A 50 -10.24 2.65 1.79
N ALA A 51 -9.26 1.87 2.22
CA ALA A 51 -8.83 0.65 1.57
C ALA A 51 -8.51 -0.45 2.60
N LEU A 52 -8.78 -1.69 2.19
CA LEU A 52 -8.38 -2.90 2.89
C LEU A 52 -7.94 -3.93 1.84
N VAL A 53 -6.79 -4.56 2.07
CA VAL A 53 -6.29 -5.66 1.24
C VAL A 53 -5.88 -6.81 2.15
N ALA A 54 -6.29 -8.02 1.80
CA ALA A 54 -5.92 -9.25 2.48
C ALA A 54 -5.64 -10.34 1.44
N GLY A 55 -4.49 -11.01 1.51
CA GLY A 55 -4.17 -12.05 0.52
C GLY A 55 -2.77 -12.65 0.61
N GLN A 56 -2.54 -13.60 -0.30
CA GLN A 56 -1.23 -14.20 -0.59
C GLN A 56 -0.44 -13.27 -1.51
N LEU A 57 0.33 -12.37 -0.92
CA LEU A 57 1.06 -11.33 -1.64
C LEU A 57 2.54 -11.33 -1.26
N GLU A 58 3.37 -10.96 -2.21
CA GLU A 58 4.77 -10.62 -2.01
C GLU A 58 5.00 -9.15 -2.37
N SER A 59 5.98 -8.52 -1.74
CA SER A 59 6.29 -7.12 -2.00
C SER A 59 7.66 -6.94 -2.64
N ARG A 60 7.73 -5.97 -3.57
CA ARG A 60 8.98 -5.30 -3.91
C ARG A 60 9.10 -4.09 -3.00
N ASP A 61 10.09 -4.14 -2.13
CA ASP A 61 10.41 -3.08 -1.18
C ASP A 61 11.53 -2.20 -1.72
N ASP A 62 11.41 -0.90 -1.51
CA ASP A 62 12.45 0.10 -1.77
C ASP A 62 12.21 1.31 -0.84
N LYS A 63 12.95 2.39 -1.02
CA LYS A 63 12.79 3.62 -0.27
C LYS A 63 12.97 4.87 -1.11
N PHE A 64 12.38 5.96 -0.63
CA PHE A 64 12.57 7.30 -1.16
C PHE A 64 12.95 8.23 -0.01
N VAL A 65 13.97 9.08 -0.21
CA VAL A 65 14.34 10.10 0.77
C VAL A 65 13.87 11.43 0.23
N THR A 66 12.96 12.06 0.95
CA THR A 66 12.43 13.39 0.60
C THR A 66 13.51 14.45 0.70
N ARG A 67 13.31 15.60 0.05
CA ARG A 67 14.27 16.72 0.11
C ARG A 67 14.55 17.23 1.55
N SER A 68 13.60 17.06 2.49
CA SER A 68 13.80 17.43 3.90
C SER A 68 14.52 16.34 4.72
N GLY A 69 14.76 15.17 4.12
CA GLY A 69 15.47 14.04 4.75
C GLY A 69 14.56 12.97 5.36
N ARG A 70 13.23 13.06 5.25
CA ARG A 70 12.33 11.95 5.63
C ARG A 70 12.55 10.76 4.71
N GLU A 71 12.84 9.60 5.30
CA GLU A 71 12.84 8.31 4.59
C GLU A 71 11.41 7.76 4.53
N VAL A 72 10.94 7.47 3.32
CA VAL A 72 9.63 6.88 3.04
C VAL A 72 9.85 5.46 2.55
N ALA A 73 9.30 4.48 3.26
CA ALA A 73 9.28 3.09 2.80
C ALA A 73 8.30 2.94 1.64
N LEU A 74 8.72 2.30 0.55
CA LEU A 74 7.89 2.04 -0.63
C LEU A 74 7.69 0.54 -0.77
N ARG A 75 6.43 0.12 -0.94
CA ARG A 75 6.09 -1.29 -1.16
C ARG A 75 5.12 -1.46 -2.29
N ILE A 76 5.44 -2.33 -3.24
CA ILE A 76 4.52 -2.74 -4.29
C ILE A 76 4.19 -4.23 -4.11
N TRP A 77 2.95 -4.49 -3.74
CA TRP A 77 2.41 -5.82 -3.43
C TRP A 77 1.74 -6.44 -4.65
N THR A 78 2.07 -7.69 -4.93
CA THR A 78 1.45 -8.49 -6.00
C THR A 78 1.38 -9.96 -5.60
N PRO A 79 0.59 -10.78 -6.32
CA PRO A 79 0.86 -12.23 -6.33
C PRO A 79 2.31 -12.51 -6.73
N ALA A 80 2.90 -13.58 -6.19
CA ALA A 80 4.32 -13.91 -6.35
C ALA A 80 4.76 -13.98 -7.83
N GLN A 81 3.91 -14.53 -8.71
CA GLN A 81 4.20 -14.66 -10.14
C GLN A 81 4.36 -13.32 -10.88
N ASP A 82 3.79 -12.24 -10.33
CA ASP A 82 3.84 -10.90 -10.93
C ASP A 82 4.93 -10.02 -10.32
N LEU A 83 5.59 -10.46 -9.24
CA LEU A 83 6.62 -9.69 -8.57
C LEU A 83 7.73 -9.22 -9.53
N PRO A 84 8.25 -10.03 -10.49
CA PRO A 84 9.25 -9.55 -11.45
C PRO A 84 8.81 -8.36 -12.31
N LYS A 85 7.51 -8.16 -12.50
CA LYS A 85 6.94 -7.10 -13.37
C LYS A 85 6.93 -5.71 -12.71
N THR A 86 7.09 -5.61 -11.38
CA THR A 86 6.92 -4.33 -10.66
C THR A 86 8.14 -3.40 -10.66
N VAL A 87 9.24 -3.74 -11.37
CA VAL A 87 10.48 -2.95 -11.37
C VAL A 87 10.24 -1.55 -11.94
N HIS A 88 9.55 -1.48 -13.07
CA HIS A 88 9.23 -0.20 -13.71
C HIS A 88 8.26 0.63 -12.86
N ALA A 89 7.29 -0.02 -12.20
CA ALA A 89 6.36 0.67 -11.30
C ALA A 89 7.09 1.34 -10.12
N MET A 90 8.08 0.67 -9.51
CA MET A 90 8.88 1.24 -8.43
C MET A 90 9.74 2.42 -8.91
N TYR A 91 10.34 2.31 -10.10
CA TYR A 91 11.06 3.43 -10.72
C TYR A 91 10.13 4.64 -10.92
N SER A 92 8.97 4.42 -11.52
CA SER A 92 8.00 5.47 -11.84
C SER A 92 7.44 6.13 -10.58
N LEU A 93 7.21 5.38 -9.50
CA LEU A 93 6.81 5.93 -8.21
C LEU A 93 7.85 6.93 -7.66
N LYS A 94 9.13 6.52 -7.61
CA LYS A 94 10.21 7.40 -7.13
C LYS A 94 10.39 8.62 -8.03
N ALA A 95 10.28 8.44 -9.34
CA ALA A 95 10.34 9.56 -10.30
C ALA A 95 9.19 10.55 -10.10
N ALA A 96 7.97 10.08 -9.86
CA ALA A 96 6.82 10.93 -9.57
C ALA A 96 6.99 11.71 -8.26
N MET A 97 7.43 11.06 -7.18
CA MET A 97 7.70 11.73 -5.90
C MET A 97 8.77 12.83 -6.07
N LYS A 98 9.88 12.53 -6.75
CA LYS A 98 10.94 13.51 -6.99
C LYS A 98 10.48 14.68 -7.85
N TRP A 99 9.68 14.41 -8.87
CA TRP A 99 9.16 15.44 -9.75
C TRP A 99 8.21 16.40 -9.02
N ASP A 100 7.37 15.88 -8.11
CA ASP A 100 6.47 16.70 -7.30
C ASP A 100 7.24 17.62 -6.34
N GLU A 101 8.35 17.14 -5.78
CA GLU A 101 9.29 17.96 -4.99
C GLU A 101 9.96 19.05 -5.83
N ASP A 102 10.42 18.72 -7.04
CA ASP A 102 11.17 19.64 -7.89
C ASP A 102 10.29 20.72 -8.53
N VAL A 103 9.06 20.36 -8.91
CA VAL A 103 8.17 21.24 -9.67
C VAL A 103 7.19 21.98 -8.77
N PHE A 104 6.62 21.30 -7.78
CA PHE A 104 5.59 21.87 -6.91
C PHE A 104 6.07 22.11 -5.48
N GLY A 105 7.23 21.57 -5.11
CA GLY A 105 7.75 21.69 -3.76
C GLY A 105 6.96 20.89 -2.73
N LEU A 106 6.29 19.82 -3.16
CA LEU A 106 5.45 18.97 -2.32
C LEU A 106 6.21 17.69 -1.93
N GLU A 107 6.26 17.40 -0.64
CA GLU A 107 6.86 16.17 -0.10
C GLU A 107 5.76 15.21 0.36
N TYR A 108 6.06 13.91 0.32
CA TYR A 108 5.17 12.92 0.90
C TYR A 108 5.11 13.02 2.43
N ASP A 109 3.91 12.80 2.98
CA ASP A 109 3.56 13.18 4.35
C ASP A 109 3.44 11.99 5.32
N LEU A 110 3.66 10.76 4.84
CA LEU A 110 3.62 9.53 5.63
C LEU A 110 4.94 8.74 5.53
N ASP A 111 5.10 7.77 6.42
CA ASP A 111 6.33 6.97 6.55
C ASP A 111 6.36 5.76 5.60
N LEU A 112 5.18 5.36 5.09
CA LEU A 112 4.99 4.19 4.23
C LEU A 112 4.03 4.52 3.08
N PHE A 113 4.42 4.14 1.86
CA PHE A 113 3.57 4.17 0.68
C PHE A 113 3.41 2.74 0.13
N ASN A 114 2.19 2.21 0.17
CA ASN A 114 1.86 0.93 -0.44
C ASN A 114 1.15 1.13 -1.78
N ILE A 115 1.48 0.27 -2.74
CA ILE A 115 0.68 0.01 -3.94
C ILE A 115 0.36 -1.48 -3.94
N VAL A 116 -0.89 -1.84 -4.22
CA VAL A 116 -1.31 -3.22 -4.45
C VAL A 116 -1.77 -3.36 -5.89
N ALA A 117 -1.15 -4.27 -6.64
CA ALA A 117 -1.52 -4.55 -8.00
C ALA A 117 -2.37 -5.84 -8.07
N VAL A 118 -3.62 -5.71 -8.55
CA VAL A 118 -4.60 -6.80 -8.61
C VAL A 118 -5.06 -7.05 -10.05
N PRO A 119 -5.36 -8.30 -10.44
CA PRO A 119 -5.70 -8.64 -11.82
C PRO A 119 -7.09 -8.15 -12.24
N ASP A 120 -8.05 -8.16 -11.31
CA ASP A 120 -9.44 -7.80 -11.57
C ASP A 120 -9.80 -6.53 -10.78
N PHE A 121 -9.79 -5.40 -11.46
CA PHE A 121 -10.21 -4.12 -10.92
C PHE A 121 -10.98 -3.34 -11.99
N ASN A 122 -12.19 -2.89 -11.66
CA ASN A 122 -13.08 -2.24 -12.62
C ASN A 122 -12.54 -0.88 -13.12
N MET A 123 -11.66 -0.25 -12.34
CA MET A 123 -11.02 1.03 -12.65
C MET A 123 -9.52 0.81 -12.90
N GLY A 124 -8.83 1.80 -13.48
CA GLY A 124 -7.39 1.68 -13.75
C GLY A 124 -6.55 1.65 -12.47
N ALA A 125 -6.79 2.59 -11.57
CA ALA A 125 -6.17 2.69 -10.25
C ALA A 125 -7.04 3.53 -9.31
N MET A 126 -6.79 3.45 -8.01
CA MET A 126 -7.47 4.22 -6.97
C MET A 126 -6.45 4.78 -5.96
N GLU A 127 -6.60 6.05 -5.61
CA GLU A 127 -5.66 6.84 -4.79
C GLU A 127 -5.87 6.76 -3.28
N ASN A 128 -6.31 5.59 -2.77
CA ASN A 128 -6.57 5.42 -1.35
C ASN A 128 -5.29 5.78 -0.54
N LYS A 129 -5.42 6.70 0.42
CA LYS A 129 -4.27 7.29 1.13
C LYS A 129 -3.34 6.20 1.68
N SER A 130 -2.07 6.23 1.25
CA SER A 130 -0.98 5.28 1.55
C SER A 130 -1.17 3.82 1.14
N LEU A 131 -2.27 3.47 0.46
CA LEU A 131 -2.57 2.12 0.00
C LEU A 131 -3.28 2.16 -1.36
N ASN A 132 -2.58 2.61 -2.40
CA ASN A 132 -3.18 2.68 -3.73
C ASN A 132 -3.47 1.27 -4.24
N VAL A 133 -4.64 1.09 -4.88
CA VAL A 133 -5.02 -0.18 -5.53
C VAL A 133 -5.01 0.03 -7.04
N CYS A 134 -4.21 -0.75 -7.75
CA CYS A 134 -4.01 -0.62 -9.19
C CYS A 134 -4.42 -1.90 -9.92
N SER A 135 -4.98 -1.74 -11.11
CA SER A 135 -5.22 -2.86 -12.02
C SER A 135 -3.90 -3.29 -12.69
N ASN A 136 -3.62 -4.59 -12.69
CA ASN A 136 -2.61 -5.20 -13.55
C ASN A 136 -3.20 -5.31 -14.96
N MET A 137 -3.19 -4.22 -15.73
CA MET A 137 -3.61 -4.21 -17.15
C MET A 137 -2.63 -4.99 -18.04
N HIS A 138 -2.62 -6.30 -17.87
CA HIS A 138 -2.10 -7.31 -18.79
C HIS A 138 -2.85 -8.63 -18.57
N GLN A 139 -4.16 -8.61 -18.82
CA GLN A 139 -4.89 -9.84 -19.10
C GLN A 139 -4.80 -10.09 -20.62
N SER A 140 -3.80 -10.84 -21.05
CA SER A 140 -3.96 -11.62 -22.28
C SER A 140 -5.05 -12.65 -22.00
N LYS A 141 -6.26 -12.38 -22.49
CA LYS A 141 -7.26 -13.44 -22.70
C LYS A 141 -6.78 -14.41 -23.76
#